data_AF-A0A0V8D2F4-F1
#
_entry.id   AF-A0A0V8D2F4-F1
#
_cell.length_a   1.000
_cell.length_b   1.000
_cell.length_c   1.000
_cell.angle_alpha   90.00
_cell.angle_beta   90.00
_cell.angle_gamma   90.00
#
_symmetry.space_group_name_H-M   'P 1'
#
loop_
_entity.id
_entity.type
_entity.pdbx_description
1 polymer ?
#
loop_
_entity_poly.entity_id
_entity_poly.type
_entity_poly.pdbx_seq_one_letter_code
_entity_poly.pdbx_strand_id
1 'polypeptide(L)'
;MKWFIFLVGFLLVPLLLFLEGDKRIVPLFHEHQVLITYLKMIIPIAIPTLALFVAWDKDKRDRKREREKEREHEVEEAQKKTEKQKAADDLRKNQARPFFMMSSNHEKLQMITQSGMPAVNIKIISQPKVDNLEIKVTKTIPALLSGEYVHIEENWEKIDWVLLKSETNFGEIVYWVYLPKIMKSYNFIEQEGDILSYDGKEEVSYPYNILMTHKSRFEEEFDFKLEYLNATRKYIENNETNLAIASLTTIIREGDFSKQESIEVLKQISFWFRTNGVYLKESECKRCKQYFLGNLGYESPIPFAHKWYERIAENCFNDPCNVADYTKDLISYFKNSEVDNIDFYTRNIEVYARDCIDDRNKEYTKLLLEKIMRLVI
;
A
#
# COMPACT_ATOMS: atom_id res chain seq x y z
N MET A 1 -52.15 -6.04 -18.76
CA MET A 1 -52.98 -5.66 -19.93
C MET A 1 -53.33 -6.82 -20.85
N LYS A 2 -52.41 -7.73 -21.23
CA LYS A 2 -52.75 -8.90 -22.08
C LYS A 2 -53.74 -9.90 -21.45
N TRP A 3 -53.75 -10.02 -20.12
CA TRP A 3 -54.67 -10.92 -19.39
C TRP A 3 -56.13 -10.46 -19.39
N PHE A 4 -56.36 -9.14 -19.38
CA PHE A 4 -57.71 -8.58 -19.47
C PHE A 4 -58.33 -8.92 -20.83
N ILE A 5 -57.53 -8.88 -21.90
CA ILE A 5 -57.96 -9.26 -23.26
C ILE A 5 -58.34 -10.75 -23.33
N PHE A 6 -57.59 -11.63 -22.64
CA PHE A 6 -57.92 -13.07 -22.61
C PHE A 6 -59.22 -13.32 -21.81
N LEU A 7 -59.38 -12.67 -20.66
CA LEU A 7 -60.54 -12.84 -19.78
C LEU A 7 -61.82 -12.25 -20.41
N VAL A 8 -61.69 -11.08 -21.04
CA VAL A 8 -62.73 -10.42 -21.85
C VAL A 8 -63.04 -11.29 -23.08
N GLY A 9 -62.06 -11.76 -23.84
CA GLY A 9 -62.30 -12.62 -25.00
C GLY A 9 -62.97 -13.95 -24.65
N PHE A 10 -62.56 -14.58 -23.55
CA PHE A 10 -63.07 -15.90 -23.14
C PHE A 10 -64.49 -15.84 -22.53
N LEU A 11 -64.89 -14.69 -21.96
CA LEU A 11 -66.24 -14.47 -21.43
C LEU A 11 -67.18 -13.76 -22.40
N LEU A 12 -66.70 -12.79 -23.19
CA LEU A 12 -67.53 -12.02 -24.12
C LEU A 12 -67.80 -12.73 -25.44
N VAL A 13 -66.86 -13.52 -25.98
CA VAL A 13 -67.11 -14.22 -27.25
C VAL A 13 -68.27 -15.23 -27.14
N PRO A 14 -68.38 -16.04 -26.06
CA PRO A 14 -69.56 -16.89 -25.84
C PRO A 14 -70.83 -16.10 -25.56
N LEU A 15 -70.73 -14.96 -24.85
CA LEU A 15 -71.87 -14.10 -24.55
C LEU A 15 -72.41 -13.38 -25.80
N LEU A 16 -71.53 -12.98 -26.71
CA LEU A 16 -71.85 -12.38 -28.00
C LEU A 16 -72.44 -13.42 -28.96
N LEU A 17 -71.90 -14.63 -29.00
CA LEU A 17 -72.53 -15.75 -29.74
C LEU A 17 -73.93 -16.09 -29.21
N PHE A 18 -74.18 -15.87 -27.91
CA PHE A 18 -75.50 -16.04 -27.30
C PHE A 18 -76.47 -14.88 -27.63
N LEU A 19 -75.96 -13.65 -27.79
CA LEU A 19 -76.76 -12.45 -28.04
C LEU A 19 -77.01 -12.16 -29.53
N GLU A 20 -76.09 -12.52 -30.42
CA GLU A 20 -76.19 -12.33 -31.88
C GLU A 20 -76.61 -13.62 -32.65
N GLY A 21 -76.98 -14.67 -31.93
CA GLY A 21 -77.43 -15.93 -32.54
C GLY A 21 -78.65 -15.74 -33.44
N ASP A 22 -78.45 -15.96 -34.74
CA ASP A 22 -79.49 -16.04 -35.77
C ASP A 22 -80.70 -16.85 -35.26
N LYS A 23 -81.93 -16.42 -35.55
CA LYS A 23 -83.20 -16.95 -35.00
C LYS A 23 -83.46 -18.44 -35.29
N ARG A 24 -82.53 -19.12 -35.98
CA ARG A 24 -82.54 -20.56 -36.28
C ARG A 24 -81.74 -21.41 -35.28
N ILE A 25 -80.88 -20.81 -34.45
CA ILE A 25 -80.07 -21.51 -33.43
C ILE A 25 -80.71 -21.42 -32.03
N VAL A 26 -81.51 -20.38 -31.80
CA VAL A 26 -82.24 -20.14 -30.54
C VAL A 26 -83.11 -21.33 -30.07
N PRO A 27 -83.73 -22.17 -30.93
CA PRO A 27 -84.48 -23.34 -30.46
C PRO A 27 -83.62 -24.49 -29.91
N LEU A 28 -82.30 -24.53 -30.19
CA LEU A 28 -81.38 -25.55 -29.65
C LEU A 28 -80.93 -25.25 -28.21
N PHE A 29 -81.28 -24.08 -27.69
CA PHE A 29 -81.00 -23.64 -26.32
C PHE A 29 -82.30 -23.52 -25.50
N HIS A 30 -83.19 -24.50 -25.67
CA HIS A 30 -84.35 -24.63 -24.79
C HIS A 30 -83.89 -25.02 -23.37
N GLU A 31 -84.34 -24.21 -22.42
CA GLU A 31 -84.08 -24.23 -20.99
C GLU A 31 -82.66 -23.83 -20.58
N HIS A 32 -82.58 -23.11 -19.46
CA HIS A 32 -81.35 -22.55 -18.87
C HIS A 32 -80.27 -23.60 -18.52
N GLN A 33 -80.49 -24.88 -18.83
CA GLN A 33 -79.61 -26.01 -18.58
C GLN A 33 -78.30 -25.98 -19.39
N VAL A 34 -78.29 -25.49 -20.63
CA VAL A 34 -77.06 -25.48 -21.45
C VAL A 34 -76.07 -24.44 -20.91
N LEU A 35 -76.55 -23.25 -20.52
CA LEU A 35 -75.74 -22.23 -19.87
C LEU A 35 -75.21 -22.73 -18.51
N ILE A 36 -76.08 -23.39 -17.73
CA ILE A 36 -75.70 -24.00 -16.45
C ILE A 36 -74.65 -25.10 -16.64
N THR A 37 -74.76 -25.92 -17.69
CA THR A 37 -73.81 -27.02 -17.98
C THR A 37 -72.48 -26.47 -18.49
N TYR A 38 -72.50 -25.45 -19.33
CA TYR A 38 -71.32 -24.71 -19.77
C TYR A 38 -70.59 -24.06 -18.60
N LEU A 39 -71.31 -23.37 -17.72
CA LEU A 39 -70.77 -22.81 -16.48
C LEU A 39 -70.24 -23.90 -15.55
N LYS A 40 -70.95 -25.03 -15.39
CA LYS A 40 -70.48 -26.18 -14.60
C LYS A 40 -69.21 -26.83 -15.15
N MET A 41 -68.97 -26.80 -16.46
CA MET A 41 -67.74 -27.32 -17.05
C MET A 41 -66.58 -26.32 -16.97
N ILE A 42 -66.87 -25.03 -17.14
CA ILE A 42 -65.82 -24.01 -17.25
C ILE A 42 -65.41 -23.46 -15.90
N ILE A 43 -66.32 -23.26 -14.96
CA ILE A 43 -66.00 -22.72 -13.64
C ILE A 43 -64.93 -23.57 -12.92
N PRO A 44 -65.00 -24.92 -12.90
CA PRO A 44 -63.98 -25.75 -12.25
C PRO A 44 -62.61 -25.72 -12.92
N ILE A 45 -62.51 -25.29 -14.18
CA ILE A 45 -61.24 -25.18 -14.91
C ILE A 45 -60.72 -23.74 -14.83
N ALA A 46 -61.60 -22.77 -15.03
CA ALA A 46 -61.29 -21.36 -15.03
C ALA A 46 -60.87 -20.85 -13.64
N ILE A 47 -61.54 -21.28 -12.56
CA ILE A 47 -61.20 -20.83 -11.20
C ILE A 47 -59.80 -21.28 -10.77
N PRO A 48 -59.43 -22.59 -10.85
CA PRO A 48 -58.08 -23.02 -10.48
C PRO A 48 -57.01 -22.43 -11.38
N THR A 49 -57.30 -22.27 -12.68
CA THR A 49 -56.37 -21.65 -13.63
C THR A 49 -56.15 -20.18 -13.27
N LEU A 50 -57.22 -19.41 -12.97
CA LEU A 50 -57.09 -18.04 -12.48
C LEU A 50 -56.33 -17.97 -11.15
N ALA A 51 -56.60 -18.89 -10.22
CA ALA A 51 -55.93 -18.95 -8.93
C ALA A 51 -54.42 -19.22 -9.10
N LEU A 52 -54.04 -20.13 -9.99
CA LEU A 52 -52.64 -20.41 -10.37
C LEU A 52 -51.98 -19.19 -11.01
N PHE A 53 -52.67 -18.47 -11.90
CA PHE A 53 -52.14 -17.25 -12.49
C PHE A 53 -51.99 -16.11 -11.49
N VAL A 54 -52.95 -15.94 -10.57
CA VAL A 54 -52.86 -14.94 -9.50
C VAL A 54 -51.75 -15.29 -8.52
N ALA A 55 -51.60 -16.57 -8.16
CA ALA A 55 -50.51 -17.04 -7.31
C ALA A 55 -49.15 -16.84 -7.98
N TRP A 56 -49.03 -17.16 -9.28
CA TRP A 56 -47.79 -16.99 -10.04
C TRP A 56 -47.42 -15.52 -10.22
N ASP A 57 -48.40 -14.64 -10.46
CA ASP A 57 -48.17 -13.20 -10.58
C ASP A 57 -47.90 -12.52 -9.23
N LYS A 58 -48.45 -13.07 -8.14
CA LYS A 58 -48.12 -12.66 -6.77
C LYS A 58 -46.69 -13.09 -6.40
N ASP A 59 -46.33 -14.35 -6.64
CA ASP A 59 -44.98 -14.88 -6.40
C ASP A 59 -43.93 -14.16 -7.26
N LYS A 60 -44.24 -13.84 -8.52
CA LYS A 60 -43.37 -13.03 -9.37
C LYS A 60 -43.21 -11.60 -8.86
N ARG A 61 -44.25 -11.00 -8.26
CA ARG A 61 -44.17 -9.67 -7.64
C ARG A 61 -43.43 -9.70 -6.31
N ASP A 62 -43.62 -10.73 -5.50
CA ASP A 62 -42.99 -10.88 -4.20
C ASP A 62 -41.49 -11.18 -4.36
N ARG A 63 -41.09 -12.08 -5.27
CA ARG A 63 -39.67 -12.29 -5.64
C ARG A 63 -39.02 -11.05 -6.25
N LYS A 64 -39.79 -10.20 -6.93
CA LYS A 64 -39.26 -8.94 -7.47
C LYS A 64 -39.07 -7.90 -6.36
N ARG A 65 -39.98 -7.86 -5.37
CA ARG A 65 -39.88 -6.99 -4.18
C ARG A 65 -38.78 -7.44 -3.21
N GLU A 66 -38.55 -8.74 -3.03
CA GLU A 66 -37.43 -9.25 -2.24
C GLU A 66 -36.10 -8.94 -2.91
N ARG A 67 -35.99 -9.13 -4.23
CA ARG A 67 -34.80 -8.73 -5.00
C ARG A 67 -34.59 -7.22 -5.06
N GLU A 68 -35.66 -6.41 -5.05
CA GLU A 68 -35.57 -4.95 -4.98
C GLU A 68 -35.14 -4.49 -3.58
N LYS A 69 -35.63 -5.12 -2.50
CA LYS A 69 -35.22 -4.81 -1.12
C LYS A 69 -33.79 -5.27 -0.80
N GLU A 70 -33.38 -6.45 -1.26
CA GLU A 70 -31.99 -6.91 -1.14
C GLU A 70 -31.06 -5.99 -1.94
N ARG A 71 -31.44 -5.58 -3.15
CA ARG A 71 -30.68 -4.59 -3.93
C ARG A 71 -30.66 -3.22 -3.28
N GLU A 72 -31.75 -2.75 -2.70
CA GLU A 72 -31.79 -1.46 -1.99
C GLU A 72 -30.91 -1.51 -0.73
N HIS A 73 -30.93 -2.61 0.03
CA HIS A 73 -30.06 -2.77 1.20
C HIS A 73 -28.58 -2.92 0.82
N GLU A 74 -28.27 -3.67 -0.26
CA GLU A 74 -26.91 -3.78 -0.81
C GLU A 74 -26.42 -2.44 -1.37
N VAL A 75 -27.29 -1.66 -2.04
CA VAL A 75 -26.96 -0.33 -2.57
C VAL A 75 -26.82 0.70 -1.45
N GLU A 76 -27.63 0.62 -0.38
CA GLU A 76 -27.54 1.54 0.77
C GLU A 76 -26.33 1.23 1.66
N GLU A 77 -25.97 -0.04 1.85
CA GLU A 77 -24.71 -0.42 2.52
C GLU A 77 -23.48 -0.11 1.67
N ALA A 78 -23.55 -0.33 0.35
CA ALA A 78 -22.51 0.08 -0.58
C ALA A 78 -22.35 1.61 -0.56
N GLN A 79 -23.43 2.38 -0.63
CA GLN A 79 -23.40 3.85 -0.57
C GLN A 79 -22.89 4.36 0.78
N LYS A 80 -23.29 3.78 1.91
CA LYS A 80 -22.73 4.16 3.23
C LYS A 80 -21.25 3.82 3.37
N LYS A 81 -20.78 2.73 2.77
CA LYS A 81 -19.35 2.42 2.67
C LYS A 81 -18.64 3.40 1.75
N THR A 82 -19.17 3.68 0.56
CA THR A 82 -18.57 4.62 -0.41
C THR A 82 -18.58 6.06 0.07
N GLU A 83 -19.57 6.51 0.84
CA GLU A 83 -19.62 7.86 1.42
C GLU A 83 -18.68 7.99 2.63
N LYS A 84 -18.56 6.97 3.48
CA LYS A 84 -17.53 6.95 4.55
C LYS A 84 -16.12 6.85 3.98
N GLN A 85 -15.93 6.09 2.90
CA GLN A 85 -14.65 5.94 2.22
C GLN A 85 -14.31 7.21 1.44
N LYS A 86 -15.25 7.86 0.76
CA LYS A 86 -15.07 9.22 0.19
C LYS A 86 -14.81 10.28 1.25
N ALA A 87 -15.47 10.25 2.41
CA ALA A 87 -15.21 11.19 3.50
C ALA A 87 -13.82 10.95 4.14
N ALA A 88 -13.39 9.69 4.27
CA ALA A 88 -12.04 9.35 4.71
C ALA A 88 -10.98 9.67 3.64
N ASP A 89 -11.30 9.51 2.36
CA ASP A 89 -10.44 9.83 1.22
C ASP A 89 -10.35 11.34 0.99
N ASP A 90 -11.40 12.11 1.25
CA ASP A 90 -11.38 13.57 1.18
C ASP A 90 -10.66 14.19 2.40
N LEU A 91 -10.75 13.57 3.59
CA LEU A 91 -9.91 13.89 4.75
C LEU A 91 -8.42 13.52 4.53
N ARG A 92 -8.14 12.44 3.79
CA ARG A 92 -6.78 12.00 3.40
C ARG A 92 -6.20 12.79 2.21
N LYS A 93 -7.04 13.28 1.29
CA LYS A 93 -6.61 13.97 0.06
C LYS A 93 -6.14 15.40 0.27
N ASN A 94 -6.54 16.08 1.34
CA ASN A 94 -6.32 17.53 1.46
C ASN A 94 -5.47 18.03 2.64
N GLN A 95 -4.89 17.17 3.50
CA GLN A 95 -4.24 17.70 4.74
C GLN A 95 -2.84 17.22 5.15
N ALA A 96 -2.17 16.20 4.57
CA ALA A 96 -0.94 15.71 5.23
C ALA A 96 0.15 14.97 4.42
N ARG A 97 0.03 14.81 3.11
CA ARG A 97 0.94 13.92 2.35
C ARG A 97 2.07 14.71 1.66
N PRO A 98 3.30 14.16 1.63
CA PRO A 98 4.41 14.79 0.92
C PRO A 98 4.11 14.84 -0.57
N PHE A 99 4.39 16.00 -1.17
CA PHE A 99 4.38 16.21 -2.60
C PHE A 99 5.71 16.80 -3.03
N PHE A 100 6.08 16.53 -4.27
CA PHE A 100 7.37 16.94 -4.81
C PHE A 100 7.16 17.93 -5.94
N MET A 101 8.01 18.95 -5.98
CA MET A 101 8.03 19.93 -7.06
C MET A 101 9.46 20.26 -7.45
N MET A 102 9.68 20.53 -8.73
CA MET A 102 10.92 21.16 -9.14
C MET A 102 10.94 22.62 -8.71
N SER A 103 12.08 23.05 -8.19
CA SER A 103 12.43 24.45 -8.05
C SER A 103 12.40 25.18 -9.41
N SER A 104 12.26 26.51 -9.35
CA SER A 104 12.13 27.38 -10.52
C SER A 104 13.33 27.33 -11.48
N ASN A 105 14.51 26.94 -10.99
CA ASN A 105 15.71 26.78 -11.81
C ASN A 105 15.90 25.33 -12.32
N HIS A 106 14.96 24.43 -12.07
CA HIS A 106 14.94 23.04 -12.53
C HIS A 106 16.17 22.19 -12.16
N GLU A 107 16.93 22.59 -11.13
CA GLU A 107 18.11 21.84 -10.66
C GLU A 107 17.86 21.10 -9.35
N LYS A 108 16.89 21.59 -8.57
CA LYS A 108 16.58 21.10 -7.23
C LYS A 108 15.15 20.59 -7.21
N LEU A 109 14.97 19.36 -6.76
CA LEU A 109 13.69 18.83 -6.33
C LEU A 109 13.45 19.25 -4.89
N GLN A 110 12.31 19.87 -4.62
CA GLN A 110 11.89 20.22 -3.28
C GLN A 110 10.76 19.29 -2.82
N MET A 111 10.85 18.82 -1.59
CA MET A 111 9.74 18.13 -0.91
C MET A 111 8.92 19.15 -0.13
N ILE A 112 7.60 19.06 -0.23
CA ILE A 112 6.69 19.90 0.53
C ILE A 112 5.60 19.03 1.14
N THR A 113 5.26 19.31 2.39
CA THR A 113 4.14 18.69 3.08
C THR A 113 3.46 19.71 4.00
N GLN A 114 2.13 19.62 4.12
CA GLN A 114 1.36 20.44 5.07
C GLN A 114 1.46 19.93 6.51
N SER A 115 1.75 18.64 6.71
CA SER A 115 1.83 18.02 8.04
C SER A 115 3.21 18.11 8.68
N GLY A 116 4.22 18.57 7.93
CA GLY A 116 5.63 18.52 8.37
C GLY A 116 6.24 17.11 8.38
N MET A 117 5.46 16.08 8.03
CA MET A 117 5.92 14.69 7.95
C MET A 117 6.95 14.47 6.83
N PRO A 118 8.08 13.79 7.09
CA PRO A 118 9.04 13.47 6.04
C PRO A 118 8.45 12.51 4.98
N ALA A 119 9.01 12.59 3.78
CA ALA A 119 8.95 11.50 2.82
C ALA A 119 10.17 10.61 3.05
N VAL A 120 9.97 9.30 3.10
CA VAL A 120 11.02 8.32 3.38
C VAL A 120 11.23 7.39 2.18
N ASN A 121 12.34 6.64 2.16
CA ASN A 121 12.64 5.63 1.14
C ASN A 121 12.58 6.17 -0.29
N ILE A 122 13.13 7.38 -0.50
CA ILE A 122 13.04 8.10 -1.77
C ILE A 122 14.03 7.49 -2.77
N LYS A 123 13.52 6.87 -3.82
CA LYS A 123 14.30 6.35 -4.95
C LYS A 123 14.06 7.21 -6.17
N ILE A 124 15.13 7.79 -6.71
CA ILE A 124 15.10 8.58 -7.95
C ILE A 124 15.61 7.70 -9.08
N ILE A 125 14.79 7.62 -10.11
CA ILE A 125 14.97 6.82 -11.31
C ILE A 125 14.88 7.77 -12.49
N SER A 126 15.81 7.68 -13.43
CA SER A 126 15.78 8.52 -14.63
C SER A 126 16.07 7.73 -15.89
N GLN A 127 15.49 8.17 -17.00
CA GLN A 127 15.77 7.64 -18.32
C GLN A 127 16.56 8.66 -19.16
N PRO A 128 17.82 8.34 -19.54
CA PRO A 128 18.57 9.14 -20.50
C PRO A 128 17.93 9.10 -21.91
N LYS A 129 18.12 10.17 -22.69
CA LYS A 129 17.67 10.29 -24.10
C LYS A 129 18.54 9.54 -25.11
N VAL A 130 19.58 8.84 -24.66
CA VAL A 130 20.55 8.17 -25.53
C VAL A 130 19.96 6.84 -26.02
N ASP A 131 20.30 6.42 -27.24
CA ASP A 131 19.71 5.28 -27.96
C ASP A 131 19.79 3.91 -27.24
N ASN A 132 20.46 3.81 -26.09
CA ASN A 132 20.49 2.61 -25.23
C ASN A 132 19.73 2.88 -23.91
N LEU A 133 18.50 2.37 -23.87
CA LEU A 133 17.45 2.46 -22.84
C LEU A 133 17.82 1.80 -21.48
N GLU A 134 18.92 2.16 -20.84
CA GLU A 134 19.15 1.72 -19.46
C GLU A 134 18.42 2.63 -18.47
N ILE A 135 17.35 2.11 -17.86
CA ILE A 135 16.71 2.70 -16.70
C ILE A 135 17.66 2.50 -15.52
N LYS A 136 18.13 3.59 -14.92
CA LYS A 136 19.05 3.53 -13.79
C LYS A 136 18.43 4.18 -12.57
N VAL A 137 18.55 3.52 -11.41
CA VAL A 137 18.40 4.18 -10.11
C VAL A 137 19.59 5.13 -9.97
N THR A 138 19.34 6.42 -10.08
CA THR A 138 20.40 7.43 -10.09
C THR A 138 20.73 7.91 -8.69
N LYS A 139 19.76 7.85 -7.76
CA LYS A 139 19.97 8.30 -6.38
C LYS A 139 18.96 7.69 -5.41
N THR A 140 19.45 7.25 -4.26
CA THR A 140 18.62 6.85 -3.12
C THR A 140 18.79 7.89 -2.02
N ILE A 141 17.69 8.48 -1.56
CA ILE A 141 17.65 9.44 -0.47
C ILE A 141 16.85 8.82 0.68
N PRO A 142 17.43 8.71 1.89
CA PRO A 142 16.75 8.07 3.01
C PRO A 142 15.45 8.76 3.42
N ALA A 143 15.48 10.08 3.55
CA ALA A 143 14.31 10.89 3.84
C ALA A 143 14.54 12.34 3.40
N LEU A 144 13.45 13.07 3.16
CA LEU A 144 13.44 14.52 3.06
C LEU A 144 12.40 15.08 4.02
N LEU A 145 12.71 16.23 4.62
CA LEU A 145 11.77 17.08 5.37
C LEU A 145 11.20 18.19 4.49
N SER A 146 10.08 18.77 4.94
CA SER A 146 9.40 19.83 4.20
C SER A 146 10.36 21.01 3.99
N GLY A 147 10.51 21.45 2.75
CA GLY A 147 11.42 22.54 2.37
C GLY A 147 12.85 22.10 2.04
N GLU A 148 13.24 20.85 2.36
CA GLU A 148 14.52 20.31 1.93
C GLU A 148 14.53 20.02 0.43
N TYR A 149 15.74 20.05 -0.14
CA TYR A 149 15.94 19.90 -1.56
C TYR A 149 17.02 18.88 -1.90
N VAL A 150 16.81 18.20 -3.02
CA VAL A 150 17.75 17.26 -3.63
C VAL A 150 18.14 17.76 -5.00
N HIS A 151 19.44 17.84 -5.21
CA HIS A 151 19.99 17.95 -6.56
C HIS A 151 19.86 16.61 -7.27
N ILE A 152 19.09 16.59 -8.35
CA ILE A 152 18.77 15.34 -9.07
C ILE A 152 19.83 15.05 -10.14
N GLU A 153 20.38 16.03 -10.87
CA GLU A 153 21.59 15.87 -11.72
C GLU A 153 22.02 17.20 -12.39
N GLU A 154 23.22 17.26 -12.99
CA GLU A 154 23.73 18.45 -13.70
C GLU A 154 23.33 18.51 -15.21
N ASN A 155 22.71 17.46 -15.77
CA ASN A 155 22.46 17.33 -17.21
C ASN A 155 20.99 17.01 -17.60
N TRP A 156 20.03 17.73 -17.02
CA TRP A 156 18.58 17.55 -17.25
C TRP A 156 18.14 17.53 -18.72
N GLU A 157 18.85 18.28 -19.57
CA GLU A 157 18.57 18.34 -21.01
C GLU A 157 18.72 16.98 -21.70
N LYS A 158 19.48 16.05 -21.10
CA LYS A 158 19.73 14.70 -21.61
C LYS A 158 18.80 13.64 -21.01
N ILE A 159 17.87 14.02 -20.13
CA ILE A 159 16.93 13.12 -19.46
C ILE A 159 15.55 13.27 -20.08
N ASP A 160 14.90 12.15 -20.42
CA ASP A 160 13.56 12.15 -21.01
C ASP A 160 12.48 12.28 -19.93
N TRP A 161 12.62 11.54 -18.83
CA TRP A 161 11.79 11.65 -17.64
C TRP A 161 12.54 11.23 -16.37
N VAL A 162 12.05 11.72 -15.24
CA VAL A 162 12.46 11.32 -13.89
C VAL A 162 11.26 10.79 -13.14
N LEU A 163 11.40 9.64 -12.52
CA LEU A 163 10.44 9.05 -11.60
C LEU A 163 11.06 9.01 -10.21
N LEU A 164 10.33 9.48 -9.22
CA LEU A 164 10.65 9.33 -7.82
C LEU A 164 9.58 8.44 -7.18
N LYS A 165 10.03 7.41 -6.47
CA LYS A 165 9.20 6.61 -5.56
C LYS A 165 9.58 6.97 -4.14
N SER A 166 8.60 7.21 -3.28
CA SER A 166 8.79 7.49 -1.86
C SER A 166 7.68 6.84 -1.05
N GLU A 167 7.90 6.71 0.25
CA GLU A 167 6.92 6.20 1.19
C GLU A 167 6.59 7.27 2.21
N THR A 168 5.34 7.27 2.68
CA THR A 168 4.93 8.07 3.83
C THR A 168 5.20 7.30 5.12
N ASN A 169 5.21 8.00 6.25
CA ASN A 169 5.29 7.38 7.58
C ASN A 169 4.13 6.42 7.89
N PHE A 170 3.06 6.42 7.07
CA PHE A 170 1.93 5.51 7.20
C PHE A 170 2.01 4.31 6.23
N GLY A 171 3.15 4.14 5.54
CA GLY A 171 3.37 3.06 4.58
C GLY A 171 2.71 3.27 3.22
N GLU A 172 2.22 4.48 2.93
CA GLU A 172 1.61 4.79 1.63
C GLU A 172 2.70 5.13 0.62
N ILE A 173 2.61 4.59 -0.59
CA ILE A 173 3.61 4.85 -1.63
C ILE A 173 3.19 6.09 -2.44
N VAL A 174 4.09 7.07 -2.50
CA VAL A 174 3.93 8.31 -3.26
C VAL A 174 4.94 8.34 -4.39
N TYR A 175 4.45 8.61 -5.60
CA TYR A 175 5.26 8.77 -6.79
C TYR A 175 5.25 10.21 -7.27
N TRP A 176 6.36 10.61 -7.89
CA TRP A 176 6.47 11.86 -8.60
C TRP A 176 7.12 11.61 -9.95
N VAL A 177 6.49 12.09 -11.02
CA VAL A 177 7.02 12.00 -12.38
C VAL A 177 7.27 13.40 -12.89
N TYR A 178 8.49 13.65 -13.34
CA TYR A 178 8.89 14.91 -13.96
C TYR A 178 9.32 14.71 -15.40
N LEU A 179 8.84 15.60 -16.25
CA LEU A 179 9.11 15.62 -17.69
C LEU A 179 9.93 16.87 -18.02
N PRO A 180 11.28 16.78 -18.06
CA PRO A 180 12.15 17.94 -18.29
C PRO A 180 11.83 18.69 -19.58
N LYS A 181 11.45 17.99 -20.65
CA LYS A 181 11.17 18.58 -21.98
C LYS A 181 10.03 19.59 -21.96
N ILE A 182 9.00 19.35 -21.13
CA ILE A 182 7.83 20.22 -21.02
C ILE A 182 7.76 20.93 -19.67
N MET A 183 8.77 20.73 -18.81
CA MET A 183 8.87 21.33 -17.47
C MET A 183 7.64 21.12 -16.58
N LYS A 184 6.96 19.97 -16.73
CA LYS A 184 5.79 19.60 -15.92
C LYS A 184 6.15 18.45 -14.97
N SER A 185 5.59 18.52 -13.76
CA SER A 185 5.64 17.44 -12.79
C SER A 185 4.23 16.97 -12.43
N TYR A 186 4.13 15.69 -12.07
CA TYR A 186 2.88 15.03 -11.72
C TYR A 186 3.10 14.20 -10.47
N ASN A 187 2.21 14.33 -9.50
CA ASN A 187 2.27 13.53 -8.28
C ASN A 187 1.20 12.43 -8.31
N PHE A 188 1.54 11.25 -7.81
CA PHE A 188 0.65 10.10 -7.69
C PHE A 188 0.77 9.44 -6.33
N ILE A 189 -0.29 8.76 -5.90
CA ILE A 189 -0.30 7.93 -4.71
C ILE A 189 -0.87 6.56 -5.03
N GLU A 190 -0.28 5.54 -4.42
CA GLU A 190 -0.80 4.19 -4.42
C GLU A 190 -1.72 4.00 -3.21
N GLN A 191 -2.98 3.66 -3.47
CA GLN A 191 -3.97 3.34 -2.44
C GLN A 191 -4.69 2.07 -2.84
N GLU A 192 -4.68 1.05 -1.97
CA GLU A 192 -5.41 -0.22 -2.18
C GLU A 192 -5.06 -0.93 -3.51
N GLY A 193 -3.83 -0.70 -4.02
CA GLY A 193 -3.35 -1.25 -5.30
C GLY A 193 -3.63 -0.37 -6.53
N ASP A 194 -4.46 0.67 -6.38
CA ASP A 194 -4.74 1.64 -7.43
C ASP A 194 -3.79 2.85 -7.35
N ILE A 195 -3.37 3.36 -8.51
CA ILE A 195 -2.60 4.61 -8.62
C ILE A 195 -3.55 5.77 -8.91
N LEU A 196 -3.58 6.73 -8.00
CA LEU A 196 -4.40 7.93 -8.07
C LEU A 196 -3.51 9.17 -8.25
N SER A 197 -3.88 10.06 -9.18
CA SER A 197 -3.18 11.36 -9.33
C SER A 197 -3.68 12.36 -8.28
N TYR A 198 -2.76 13.12 -7.70
CA TYR A 198 -3.10 14.24 -6.81
C TYR A 198 -3.73 15.43 -7.57
N ASP A 199 -3.38 15.60 -8.85
CA ASP A 199 -3.62 16.85 -9.59
C ASP A 199 -4.99 16.90 -10.29
N GLY A 200 -5.81 15.85 -10.18
CA GLY A 200 -7.25 15.94 -10.44
C GLY A 200 -7.69 16.50 -11.81
N LYS A 201 -7.07 16.09 -12.94
CA LYS A 201 -7.70 15.74 -14.26
C LYS A 201 -6.79 15.90 -15.51
N GLU A 202 -7.09 15.02 -16.48
CA GLU A 202 -7.03 15.08 -17.97
C GLU A 202 -5.72 14.97 -18.79
N GLU A 203 -4.51 15.24 -18.30
CA GLU A 203 -3.26 15.02 -19.08
C GLU A 203 -2.27 14.06 -18.41
N VAL A 204 -2.78 13.03 -17.72
CA VAL A 204 -1.92 12.15 -16.91
C VAL A 204 -1.48 10.87 -17.62
N SER A 205 -2.00 10.58 -18.82
CA SER A 205 -1.81 9.27 -19.47
C SER A 205 -0.35 8.91 -19.74
N TYR A 206 0.48 9.86 -20.20
CA TYR A 206 1.89 9.60 -20.47
C TYR A 206 2.73 9.44 -19.19
N PRO A 207 2.69 10.36 -18.20
CA PRO A 207 3.30 10.16 -16.88
C PRO A 207 2.83 8.88 -16.17
N TYR A 208 1.54 8.56 -16.27
CA TYR A 208 0.97 7.34 -15.73
C TYR A 208 1.51 6.09 -16.43
N ASN A 209 1.66 6.10 -17.76
CA ASN A 209 2.26 4.98 -18.50
C ASN A 209 3.74 4.77 -18.14
N ILE A 210 4.50 5.84 -17.89
CA ILE A 210 5.88 5.75 -17.37
C ILE A 210 5.87 4.99 -16.03
N LEU A 211 4.98 5.40 -15.12
CA LEU A 211 4.82 4.79 -13.80
C LEU A 211 4.36 3.32 -13.90
N MET A 212 3.37 3.01 -14.73
CA MET A 212 2.87 1.64 -14.91
C MET A 212 3.90 0.74 -15.57
N THR A 213 4.68 1.25 -16.53
CA THR A 213 5.80 0.50 -17.15
C THR A 213 6.90 0.23 -16.12
N HIS A 214 7.15 1.18 -15.21
CA HIS A 214 8.05 0.96 -14.08
C HIS A 214 7.48 -0.10 -13.13
N LYS A 215 6.24 0.04 -12.64
CA LYS A 215 5.61 -0.99 -11.79
C LYS A 215 5.63 -2.36 -12.45
N SER A 216 5.21 -2.50 -13.70
CA SER A 216 5.18 -3.80 -14.39
C SER A 216 6.57 -4.41 -14.62
N ARG A 217 7.62 -3.60 -14.78
CA ARG A 217 9.00 -4.09 -14.96
C ARG A 217 9.71 -4.39 -13.63
N PHE A 218 9.18 -3.91 -12.51
CA PHE A 218 9.82 -4.01 -11.19
C PHE A 218 8.93 -4.67 -10.11
N GLU A 219 7.67 -5.04 -10.43
CA GLU A 219 6.78 -5.92 -9.64
C GLU A 219 7.06 -7.42 -9.87
N GLU A 220 7.88 -7.77 -10.87
CA GLU A 220 8.60 -9.05 -10.88
C GLU A 220 9.78 -8.93 -9.90
N GLU A 221 9.55 -9.33 -8.66
CA GLU A 221 10.51 -9.32 -7.54
C GLU A 221 11.91 -9.84 -7.92
N PHE A 222 12.93 -8.97 -7.82
CA PHE A 222 14.27 -9.25 -7.29
C PHE A 222 15.05 -7.93 -7.33
N ASP A 223 15.48 -7.41 -6.17
CA ASP A 223 16.89 -7.05 -5.96
C ASP A 223 17.20 -6.21 -4.71
N PHE A 224 16.28 -5.71 -3.87
CA PHE A 224 16.77 -4.96 -2.69
C PHE A 224 17.49 -5.86 -1.68
N LYS A 225 16.83 -6.94 -1.25
CA LYS A 225 17.44 -7.95 -0.36
C LYS A 225 18.63 -8.60 -1.05
N LEU A 226 18.55 -8.96 -2.33
CA LEU A 226 19.65 -9.60 -3.04
C LEU A 226 20.82 -8.63 -3.32
N GLU A 227 20.58 -7.37 -3.69
CA GLU A 227 21.59 -6.32 -3.87
C GLU A 227 22.40 -6.14 -2.61
N TYR A 228 21.74 -5.97 -1.46
CA TYR A 228 22.45 -5.81 -0.21
C TYR A 228 23.06 -7.12 0.29
N LEU A 229 22.48 -8.30 -0.01
CA LEU A 229 23.14 -9.58 0.28
C LEU A 229 24.38 -9.79 -0.59
N ASN A 230 24.33 -9.38 -1.86
CA ASN A 230 25.45 -9.40 -2.79
C ASN A 230 26.51 -8.37 -2.40
N ALA A 231 26.10 -7.18 -1.98
CA ALA A 231 26.99 -6.15 -1.44
C ALA A 231 27.66 -6.64 -0.16
N THR A 232 26.89 -7.24 0.76
CA THR A 232 27.41 -7.88 1.98
C THR A 232 28.43 -8.96 1.62
N ARG A 233 28.13 -9.83 0.65
CA ARG A 233 29.07 -10.86 0.16
C ARG A 233 30.34 -10.25 -0.40
N LYS A 234 30.22 -9.20 -1.22
CA LYS A 234 31.37 -8.47 -1.78
C LYS A 234 32.22 -7.81 -0.70
N TYR A 235 31.61 -7.20 0.32
CA TYR A 235 32.32 -6.63 1.47
C TYR A 235 33.04 -7.71 2.29
N ILE A 236 32.42 -8.88 2.49
CA ILE A 236 33.05 -10.06 3.12
C ILE A 236 34.27 -10.54 2.31
N GLU A 237 34.14 -10.63 0.99
CA GLU A 237 35.21 -11.03 0.07
C GLU A 237 36.38 -10.04 0.10
N ASN A 238 36.08 -8.74 0.14
CA ASN A 238 37.04 -7.64 0.20
C ASN A 238 37.64 -7.37 1.60
N ASN A 239 37.24 -8.13 2.63
CA ASN A 239 37.68 -7.92 4.02
C ASN A 239 37.27 -6.54 4.60
N GLU A 240 36.15 -6.00 4.11
CA GLU A 240 35.47 -4.76 4.51
C GLU A 240 34.34 -5.08 5.50
N THR A 241 34.69 -5.72 6.60
CA THR A 241 33.75 -6.32 7.57
C THR A 241 32.82 -5.32 8.24
N ASN A 242 33.28 -4.10 8.48
CA ASN A 242 32.47 -3.00 8.99
C ASN A 242 31.35 -2.58 8.01
N LEU A 243 31.65 -2.54 6.71
CA LEU A 243 30.67 -2.27 5.65
C LEU A 243 29.70 -3.43 5.46
N ALA A 244 30.16 -4.67 5.63
CA ALA A 244 29.29 -5.85 5.62
C ALA A 244 28.26 -5.82 6.78
N ILE A 245 28.68 -5.45 8.00
CA ILE A 245 27.76 -5.28 9.14
C ILE A 245 26.78 -4.13 8.92
N ALA A 246 27.25 -3.00 8.39
CA ALA A 246 26.38 -1.88 8.03
C ALA A 246 25.33 -2.33 7.00
N SER A 247 25.76 -3.02 5.94
CA SER A 247 24.89 -3.56 4.89
C SER A 247 23.85 -4.55 5.42
N LEU A 248 24.22 -5.47 6.33
CA LEU A 248 23.26 -6.36 7.01
C LEU A 248 22.28 -5.61 7.91
N THR A 249 22.73 -4.55 8.56
CA THR A 249 21.86 -3.70 9.36
C THR A 249 20.87 -2.95 8.46
N THR A 250 21.30 -2.48 7.29
CA THR A 250 20.42 -1.88 6.28
C THR A 250 19.40 -2.88 5.75
N ILE A 251 19.79 -4.14 5.56
CA ILE A 251 18.86 -5.20 5.16
C ILE A 251 17.75 -5.41 6.21
N ILE A 252 18.07 -5.39 7.51
CA ILE A 252 17.06 -5.48 8.58
C ILE A 252 16.12 -4.27 8.60
N ARG A 253 16.62 -3.10 8.18
CA ARG A 253 15.91 -1.82 8.19
C ARG A 253 14.95 -1.68 7.00
N GLU A 254 15.41 -2.08 5.84
CA GLU A 254 14.81 -1.73 4.54
C GLU A 254 14.36 -2.96 3.73
N GLY A 255 14.70 -4.17 4.19
CA GLY A 255 14.32 -5.43 3.57
C GLY A 255 13.04 -6.03 4.16
N ASP A 256 12.41 -6.93 3.40
CA ASP A 256 11.19 -7.64 3.79
C ASP A 256 11.52 -8.82 4.73
N PHE A 257 11.91 -8.49 5.98
CA PHE A 257 12.22 -9.48 7.01
C PHE A 257 11.05 -9.64 7.97
N SER A 258 10.71 -10.89 8.28
CA SER A 258 9.87 -11.14 9.44
C SER A 258 10.57 -10.63 10.71
N LYS A 259 9.76 -10.21 11.68
CA LYS A 259 10.23 -9.78 13.01
C LYS A 259 11.22 -10.77 13.64
N GLN A 260 11.01 -12.07 13.42
CA GLN A 260 11.88 -13.13 13.94
C GLN A 260 13.24 -13.19 13.22
N GLU A 261 13.29 -13.03 11.90
CA GLU A 261 14.54 -12.96 11.15
C GLU A 261 15.34 -11.72 11.52
N SER A 262 14.69 -10.56 11.60
CA SER A 262 15.31 -9.30 12.06
C SER A 262 15.93 -9.43 13.45
N ILE A 263 15.22 -10.08 14.39
CA ILE A 263 15.74 -10.38 15.73
C ILE A 263 16.98 -11.29 15.64
N GLU A 264 16.96 -12.32 14.81
CA GLU A 264 18.08 -13.27 14.73
C GLU A 264 19.33 -12.62 14.13
N VAL A 265 19.19 -11.83 13.06
CA VAL A 265 20.32 -11.08 12.48
C VAL A 265 20.87 -10.07 13.49
N LEU A 266 20.00 -9.33 14.20
CA LEU A 266 20.43 -8.38 15.24
C LEU A 266 21.15 -9.06 16.40
N LYS A 267 20.78 -10.28 16.80
CA LYS A 267 21.52 -11.04 17.83
C LYS A 267 22.95 -11.32 17.37
N GLN A 268 23.13 -11.70 16.11
CA GLN A 268 24.47 -11.97 15.58
C GLN A 268 25.30 -10.68 15.48
N ILE A 269 24.69 -9.56 15.08
CA ILE A 269 25.34 -8.23 15.10
C ILE A 269 25.69 -7.79 16.53
N SER A 270 24.80 -8.00 17.50
CA SER A 270 25.08 -7.72 18.93
C SER A 270 26.26 -8.54 19.44
N PHE A 271 26.30 -9.82 19.09
CA PHE A 271 27.40 -10.72 19.45
C PHE A 271 28.73 -10.28 18.82
N TRP A 272 28.69 -9.77 17.58
CA TRP A 272 29.83 -9.17 16.91
C TRP A 272 30.38 -7.94 17.66
N PHE A 273 29.52 -6.98 18.02
CA PHE A 273 29.95 -5.82 18.81
C PHE A 273 30.56 -6.23 20.16
N ARG A 274 29.99 -7.26 20.80
CA ARG A 274 30.49 -7.76 22.08
C ARG A 274 31.89 -8.34 21.97
N THR A 275 32.14 -9.13 20.93
CA THR A 275 33.41 -9.84 20.73
C THR A 275 34.52 -8.90 20.28
N ASN A 276 34.20 -7.81 19.59
CA ASN A 276 35.15 -6.76 19.20
C ASN A 276 35.39 -5.70 20.28
N GLY A 277 34.78 -5.84 21.47
CA GLY A 277 35.01 -4.94 22.60
C GLY A 277 34.66 -3.49 22.28
N VAL A 278 33.49 -3.30 21.66
CA VAL A 278 33.19 -2.05 20.98
C VAL A 278 32.36 -1.10 21.86
N TYR A 279 32.92 0.09 22.13
CA TYR A 279 32.36 1.05 23.07
C TYR A 279 32.17 2.43 22.43
N LEU A 280 31.11 3.13 22.81
CA LEU A 280 30.91 4.54 22.51
C LEU A 280 31.83 5.38 23.41
N LYS A 281 33.13 5.41 23.12
CA LYS A 281 34.04 6.33 23.82
C LYS A 281 34.05 7.69 23.14
N GLU A 282 33.96 8.74 23.95
CA GLU A 282 34.02 10.12 23.48
C GLU A 282 35.35 10.46 22.79
N SER A 283 36.43 9.77 23.17
CA SER A 283 37.74 9.84 22.52
C SER A 283 37.84 9.12 21.18
N GLU A 284 36.90 8.21 20.87
CA GLU A 284 36.94 7.34 19.68
C GLU A 284 35.97 7.82 18.58
N CYS A 285 34.77 8.34 18.92
CA CYS A 285 33.94 9.05 17.94
C CYS A 285 32.94 10.07 18.55
N LYS A 286 33.34 11.35 18.66
CA LYS A 286 32.46 12.47 19.05
C LYS A 286 31.22 12.60 18.14
N ARG A 287 31.40 12.39 16.83
CA ARG A 287 30.34 12.46 15.81
C ARG A 287 29.25 11.43 16.06
N CYS A 288 29.63 10.25 16.53
CA CYS A 288 28.75 9.10 16.64
C CYS A 288 27.97 9.14 17.95
N LYS A 289 28.59 9.63 19.03
CA LYS A 289 27.88 10.04 20.24
C LYS A 289 26.79 11.09 19.95
N GLN A 290 27.14 12.14 19.21
CA GLN A 290 26.16 13.17 18.80
C GLN A 290 25.04 12.58 17.94
N TYR A 291 25.36 11.62 17.07
CA TYR A 291 24.38 10.92 16.24
C TYR A 291 23.40 10.10 17.08
N PHE A 292 23.90 9.32 18.04
CA PHE A 292 23.04 8.56 18.97
C PHE A 292 22.14 9.50 19.78
N LEU A 293 22.69 10.57 20.35
CA LEU A 293 21.89 11.54 21.12
C LEU A 293 20.80 12.20 20.27
N GLY A 294 21.12 12.55 19.02
CA GLY A 294 20.15 13.09 18.06
C GLY A 294 19.01 12.12 17.75
N ASN A 295 19.33 10.84 17.52
CA ASN A 295 18.32 9.83 17.21
C ASN A 295 17.54 9.37 18.45
N LEU A 296 18.12 9.40 19.65
CA LEU A 296 17.44 8.92 20.85
C LEU A 296 16.49 9.98 21.44
N GLY A 297 16.82 11.27 21.30
CA GLY A 297 16.01 12.40 21.74
C GLY A 297 15.96 12.61 23.26
N TYR A 298 16.13 13.86 23.71
CA TYR A 298 16.16 14.27 25.12
C TYR A 298 14.89 13.88 25.90
N GLU A 299 13.73 13.84 25.21
CA GLU A 299 12.41 13.56 25.81
C GLU A 299 11.66 12.45 25.06
N SER A 300 12.37 11.41 24.63
CA SER A 300 11.68 10.32 23.94
C SER A 300 10.65 9.64 24.85
N PRO A 301 9.39 9.51 24.42
CA PRO A 301 8.35 8.81 25.20
C PRO A 301 8.59 7.30 25.24
N ILE A 302 9.59 6.80 24.51
CA ILE A 302 9.92 5.38 24.43
C ILE A 302 10.97 5.06 25.51
N PRO A 303 10.63 4.21 26.50
CA PRO A 303 11.52 3.94 27.65
C PRO A 303 12.93 3.46 27.26
N PHE A 304 13.02 2.66 26.20
CA PHE A 304 14.30 2.24 25.63
C PHE A 304 15.16 3.43 25.19
N ALA A 305 14.57 4.35 24.42
CA ALA A 305 15.29 5.47 23.85
C ALA A 305 15.69 6.49 24.92
N HIS A 306 14.80 6.79 25.87
CA HIS A 306 15.09 7.67 26.99
C HIS A 306 16.24 7.14 27.86
N LYS A 307 16.19 5.85 28.25
CA LYS A 307 17.28 5.18 29.01
C LYS A 307 18.64 5.35 28.33
N TRP A 308 18.69 5.13 27.02
CA TRP A 308 19.95 5.20 26.27
C TRP A 308 20.40 6.64 26.01
N TYR A 309 19.47 7.58 25.87
CA TYR A 309 19.79 8.99 25.80
C TYR A 309 20.51 9.45 27.08
N GLU A 310 19.90 9.21 28.25
CA GLU A 310 20.47 9.61 29.55
C GLU A 310 21.85 9.00 29.76
N ARG A 311 21.98 7.69 29.51
CA ARG A 311 23.25 6.96 29.68
C ARG A 311 24.38 7.52 28.82
N ILE A 312 24.08 7.92 27.58
CA ILE A 312 25.08 8.49 26.65
C ILE A 312 25.37 9.97 26.99
N ALA A 313 24.37 10.72 27.44
CA ALA A 313 24.50 12.12 27.82
C ALA A 313 25.36 12.29 29.09
N GLU A 314 25.27 11.36 30.05
CA GLU A 314 26.07 11.33 31.28
C GLU A 314 27.52 10.84 31.08
N ASN A 315 28.01 10.87 29.83
CA ASN A 315 29.39 10.57 29.43
C ASN A 315 29.87 9.13 29.74
N CYS A 316 28.99 8.18 30.04
CA CYS A 316 29.35 6.76 30.24
C CYS A 316 30.56 6.55 31.18
N PHE A 317 30.74 7.43 32.17
CA PHE A 317 32.02 7.61 32.89
C PHE A 317 32.40 6.39 33.74
N ASN A 318 31.39 5.73 34.32
CA ASN A 318 31.57 4.59 35.23
C ASN A 318 31.25 3.24 34.56
N ASP A 319 30.47 3.24 33.48
CA ASP A 319 30.09 2.06 32.72
C ASP A 319 30.06 2.41 31.23
N PRO A 320 31.07 1.98 30.45
CA PRO A 320 31.23 2.42 29.07
C PRO A 320 30.04 1.95 28.24
N CYS A 321 29.44 2.88 27.50
CA CYS A 321 28.25 2.62 26.69
C CYS A 321 28.59 1.65 25.56
N ASN A 322 28.30 0.37 25.78
CA ASN A 322 28.59 -0.71 24.85
C ASN A 322 27.48 -0.81 23.78
N VAL A 323 27.86 -0.74 22.51
CA VAL A 323 26.91 -0.84 21.38
C VAL A 323 26.27 -2.23 21.30
N ALA A 324 26.95 -3.26 21.81
CA ALA A 324 26.36 -4.58 21.97
C ALA A 324 25.16 -4.57 22.94
N ASP A 325 25.27 -3.84 24.04
CA ASP A 325 24.20 -3.75 25.04
C ASP A 325 23.05 -2.86 24.55
N TYR A 326 23.37 -1.80 23.78
CA TYR A 326 22.37 -1.04 23.03
C TYR A 326 21.55 -1.96 22.11
N THR A 327 22.25 -2.78 21.34
CA THR A 327 21.62 -3.72 20.41
C THR A 327 20.78 -4.78 21.14
N LYS A 328 21.23 -5.29 22.30
CA LYS A 328 20.44 -6.25 23.10
C LYS A 328 19.17 -5.62 23.66
N ASP A 329 19.28 -4.41 24.20
CA ASP A 329 18.12 -3.70 24.74
C ASP A 329 17.12 -3.39 23.61
N LEU A 330 17.61 -3.05 22.41
CA LEU A 330 16.78 -2.86 21.23
C LEU A 330 16.07 -4.15 20.81
N ILE A 331 16.77 -5.29 20.80
CA ILE A 331 16.16 -6.61 20.52
C ILE A 331 15.08 -6.92 21.56
N SER A 332 15.35 -6.67 22.84
CA SER A 332 14.39 -6.91 23.91
C SER A 332 13.16 -6.01 23.77
N TYR A 333 13.35 -4.75 23.42
CA TYR A 333 12.26 -3.81 23.11
C TYR A 333 11.44 -4.31 21.91
N PHE A 334 12.10 -4.66 20.81
CA PHE A 334 11.42 -5.12 19.60
C PHE A 334 10.60 -6.39 19.85
N LYS A 335 11.17 -7.35 20.60
CA LYS A 335 10.51 -8.62 20.92
C LYS A 335 9.26 -8.43 21.78
N ASN A 336 9.30 -7.49 22.73
CA ASN A 336 8.26 -7.33 23.74
C ASN A 336 7.25 -6.21 23.42
N SER A 337 7.48 -5.41 22.39
CA SER A 337 6.56 -4.37 21.96
C SER A 337 5.71 -4.84 20.77
N GLU A 338 4.56 -4.21 20.59
CA GLU A 338 3.72 -4.32 19.39
C GLU A 338 4.31 -3.55 18.20
N VAL A 339 5.52 -3.00 18.34
CA VAL A 339 6.20 -2.30 17.25
C VAL A 339 6.68 -3.32 16.23
N ASP A 340 6.28 -3.10 14.97
CA ASP A 340 6.65 -3.94 13.83
C ASP A 340 7.91 -3.45 13.12
N ASN A 341 8.36 -2.22 13.40
CA ASN A 341 9.54 -1.64 12.79
C ASN A 341 10.45 -0.92 13.80
N ILE A 342 11.74 -1.27 13.81
CA ILE A 342 12.79 -0.69 14.66
C ILE A 342 13.84 0.10 13.89
N ASP A 343 13.56 0.41 12.63
CA ASP A 343 14.44 1.09 11.67
C ASP A 343 15.19 2.28 12.29
N PHE A 344 14.42 3.16 12.94
CA PHE A 344 14.95 4.39 13.51
C PHE A 344 16.04 4.14 14.56
N TYR A 345 15.94 3.07 15.34
CA TYR A 345 16.91 2.73 16.38
C TYR A 345 18.06 1.86 15.85
N THR A 346 17.79 0.99 14.87
CA THR A 346 18.85 0.20 14.21
C THR A 346 19.75 1.07 13.34
N ARG A 347 19.34 2.27 12.96
CA ARG A 347 20.22 3.25 12.28
C ARG A 347 21.46 3.62 13.09
N ASN A 348 21.34 3.68 14.42
CA ASN A 348 22.48 3.93 15.31
C ASN A 348 23.54 2.82 15.19
N ILE A 349 23.09 1.58 15.01
CA ILE A 349 23.96 0.41 14.84
C ILE A 349 24.71 0.48 13.51
N GLU A 350 24.02 0.81 12.41
CA GLU A 350 24.62 0.93 11.08
C GLU A 350 25.69 2.02 11.02
N VAL A 351 25.34 3.24 11.44
CA VAL A 351 26.27 4.39 11.40
C VAL A 351 27.48 4.11 12.27
N TYR A 352 27.25 3.48 13.41
CA TYR A 352 28.34 3.12 14.27
C TYR A 352 29.28 2.08 13.64
N ALA A 353 28.72 1.02 13.03
CA ALA A 353 29.50 0.04 12.31
C ALA A 353 30.30 0.65 11.16
N ARG A 354 29.67 1.51 10.34
CA ARG A 354 30.31 2.14 9.18
C ARG A 354 31.44 3.09 9.56
N ASP A 355 31.19 3.97 10.53
CA ASP A 355 31.99 5.18 10.74
C ASP A 355 32.93 5.12 11.96
N CYS A 356 32.75 4.16 12.89
CA CYS A 356 33.46 4.16 14.18
C CYS A 356 34.37 2.96 14.42
N ILE A 357 34.13 1.87 13.70
CA ILE A 357 34.77 0.60 14.02
C ILE A 357 36.00 0.40 13.16
N ASP A 358 37.12 0.21 13.86
CA ASP A 358 38.30 -0.45 13.32
C ASP A 358 38.24 -1.93 13.74
N ASP A 359 37.81 -2.80 12.82
CA ASP A 359 37.66 -4.23 13.08
C ASP A 359 39.04 -4.90 13.19
N ARG A 360 39.47 -5.16 14.43
CA ARG A 360 40.77 -5.77 14.75
C ARG A 360 40.76 -7.28 14.58
N ASN A 361 39.60 -7.93 14.40
CA ASN A 361 39.47 -9.37 14.29
C ASN A 361 38.66 -9.77 13.04
N LYS A 362 39.12 -9.27 11.89
CA LYS A 362 38.44 -9.45 10.59
C LYS A 362 38.16 -10.90 10.22
N GLU A 363 39.07 -11.82 10.55
CA GLU A 363 38.92 -13.25 10.22
C GLU A 363 37.76 -13.90 10.98
N TYR A 364 37.63 -13.61 12.27
CA TYR A 364 36.49 -14.04 13.07
C TYR A 364 35.19 -13.38 12.60
N THR A 365 35.23 -12.08 12.33
CA THR A 365 34.08 -11.33 11.80
C THR A 365 33.59 -11.90 10.49
N LYS A 366 34.51 -12.29 9.59
CA LYS A 366 34.20 -12.92 8.31
C LYS A 366 33.42 -14.23 8.50
N LEU A 367 33.87 -15.12 9.38
CA LEU A 367 33.19 -16.38 9.69
C LEU A 367 31.79 -16.17 10.28
N LEU A 368 31.63 -15.16 11.13
CA LEU A 368 30.33 -14.79 11.69
C LEU A 368 29.39 -14.24 10.62
N LEU A 369 29.88 -13.34 9.76
CA LEU A 369 29.13 -12.77 8.65
C LEU A 369 28.70 -13.84 7.64
N GLU A 370 29.58 -14.79 7.30
CA GLU A 370 29.24 -15.94 6.46
C GLU A 370 28.15 -16.82 7.10
N LYS A 371 28.16 -16.97 8.43
CA LYS A 371 27.10 -17.68 9.16
C LYS A 371 25.77 -16.91 9.12
N ILE A 372 25.80 -15.58 9.28
CA ILE A 372 24.60 -14.72 9.16
C ILE A 372 24.01 -14.83 7.75
N MET A 373 24.87 -14.75 6.71
CA MET A 373 24.44 -14.86 5.31
C MET A 373 23.72 -16.17 5.02
N ARG A 374 24.09 -17.28 5.67
CA ARG A 374 23.41 -18.59 5.53
C ARG A 374 22.08 -18.69 6.27
N LEU A 375 21.80 -17.78 7.21
CA LEU A 375 20.52 -17.73 7.93
C LEU A 375 19.49 -16.86 7.19
N VAL A 376 19.95 -16.04 6.26
CA VAL A 376 19.18 -14.97 5.61
C VAL A 376 18.84 -15.28 4.14
N ILE A 377 19.71 -16.06 3.48
CA ILE A 377 19.47 -16.75 2.20
C ILE A 377 18.73 -18.04 2.50
#